data_AF-A0A1C5EJU3-F1
#
_entry.id   AF-A0A1C5EJU3-F1
#
_cell.length_a   1.000
_cell.length_b   1.000
_cell.length_c   1.000
_cell.angle_alpha   90.00
_cell.angle_beta   90.00
_cell.angle_gamma   90.00
#
_symmetry.space_group_name_H-M   'P 1'
#
loop_
_entity.id
_entity.type
_entity.pdbx_description
1 polymer ?
#
loop_
_entity_poly.entity_id
_entity_poly.type
_entity_poly.pdbx_seq_one_letter_code
_entity_poly.pdbx_strand_id
1 'polypeptide(L)'
;MDWRAVNSRPDGSSPKWGPTNDNVEEILEQVAEGSAICFAPLSTARYHARPDLSRVPLTEVEPLRTVLARVDGTDNVLVQGFARVVRELASAPLVPDDRPGTTERRPDTPEDCP
;
A
#
# COMPACT_ATOMS: atom_id res chain seq x y z
N MET A 1 1.94 13.24 -10.47
CA MET A 1 2.50 11.88 -10.52
C MET A 1 1.33 10.94 -10.28
N ASP A 2 0.65 10.56 -11.35
CA ASP A 2 -0.76 10.13 -11.26
C ASP A 2 -0.91 8.61 -11.36
N TRP A 3 0.20 7.88 -11.29
CA TRP A 3 0.25 6.44 -11.51
C TRP A 3 -0.25 5.60 -10.33
N ARG A 4 -0.39 6.19 -9.13
CA ARG A 4 -0.84 5.50 -7.90
C ARG A 4 -2.33 5.58 -7.62
N ALA A 5 -3.09 6.39 -8.38
CA ALA A 5 -4.53 6.40 -8.26
C ALA A 5 -5.10 5.27 -9.12
N VAL A 6 -5.75 4.30 -8.48
CA VAL A 6 -6.67 3.38 -9.17
C VAL A 6 -7.80 4.23 -9.72
N ASN A 7 -7.68 4.67 -10.97
CA ASN A 7 -8.53 5.70 -11.56
C ASN A 7 -9.61 5.11 -12.46
N SER A 8 -10.47 4.26 -11.90
CA SER A 8 -11.70 3.87 -12.59
C SER A 8 -12.81 3.79 -11.58
N ARG A 9 -13.50 4.92 -11.36
CA ARG A 9 -14.78 4.88 -10.68
C ARG A 9 -15.86 4.43 -11.67
N PRO A 10 -16.83 3.61 -11.23
CA PRO A 10 -17.95 3.22 -12.09
C PRO A 10 -18.69 4.42 -12.72
N ASP A 11 -18.66 5.57 -12.06
CA ASP A 11 -19.31 6.82 -12.50
C ASP A 11 -18.41 7.74 -13.37
N GLY A 12 -17.16 7.36 -13.61
CA GLY A 12 -16.20 8.14 -14.40
C GLY A 12 -15.69 9.43 -13.74
N SER A 13 -16.03 9.69 -12.47
CA SER A 13 -15.61 10.92 -11.78
C SER A 13 -14.13 10.85 -11.34
N SER A 14 -13.42 11.97 -11.47
CA SER A 14 -12.01 12.10 -11.06
C SER A 14 -11.83 12.09 -9.54
N PRO A 15 -10.76 11.46 -9.00
CA PRO A 15 -10.51 11.46 -7.56
C PRO A 15 -10.29 12.86 -7.00
N LYS A 16 -10.78 13.07 -5.77
CA LYS A 16 -10.39 14.22 -4.95
C LYS A 16 -9.03 13.87 -4.38
N TRP A 17 -8.02 14.64 -4.73
CA TRP A 17 -6.67 14.44 -4.24
C TRP A 17 -6.56 14.94 -2.79
N GLY A 18 -5.86 14.15 -1.96
CA GLY A 18 -5.48 14.55 -0.62
C GLY A 18 -4.33 15.55 -0.61
N PRO A 19 -3.82 15.91 0.58
CA PRO A 19 -2.65 16.77 0.73
C PRO A 19 -1.41 16.19 0.04
N THR A 20 -0.49 17.06 -0.37
CA THR A 20 0.83 16.65 -0.89
C THR A 20 1.65 16.03 0.24
N ASN A 21 2.48 15.05 -0.11
CA ASN A 21 3.40 14.36 0.77
C ASN A 21 4.62 13.88 -0.02
N ASP A 22 5.76 13.75 0.65
CA ASP A 22 7.03 13.39 0.04
C ASP A 22 7.54 12.01 0.48
N ASN A 23 7.08 11.52 1.62
CA ASN A 23 7.51 10.24 2.20
C ASN A 23 6.34 9.45 2.80
N VAL A 24 6.62 8.21 3.23
CA VAL A 24 5.58 7.30 3.74
C VAL A 24 5.08 7.74 5.12
N GLU A 25 5.94 8.32 5.94
CA GLU A 25 5.59 8.82 7.27
C GLU A 25 4.53 9.92 7.20
N GLU A 26 4.73 10.92 6.32
CA GLU A 26 3.76 12.00 6.06
C GLU A 26 2.43 11.46 5.55
N ILE A 27 2.46 10.49 4.62
CA ILE A 27 1.24 9.82 4.13
C ILE A 27 0.47 9.21 5.31
N LEU A 28 1.17 8.47 6.17
CA LEU A 28 0.55 7.75 7.28
C LEU A 28 0.01 8.71 8.34
N GLU A 29 0.67 9.84 8.58
CA GLU A 29 0.19 10.90 9.46
C GLU A 29 -1.08 11.56 8.92
N GLN A 30 -1.12 11.92 7.63
CA GLN A 30 -2.30 12.51 6.99
C GLN A 30 -3.50 11.54 6.98
N VAL A 31 -3.26 10.24 6.84
CA VAL A 31 -4.32 9.23 6.95
C VAL A 31 -4.78 9.08 8.41
N ALA A 32 -3.87 9.10 9.38
CA ALA A 32 -4.21 8.99 10.80
C ALA A 32 -5.00 10.21 11.29
N GLU A 33 -4.73 11.41 10.76
CA GLU A 33 -5.51 12.63 11.00
C GLU A 33 -6.93 12.56 10.39
N GLY A 34 -7.16 11.63 9.44
CA GLY A 34 -8.41 11.51 8.70
C GLY A 34 -8.50 12.46 7.50
N SER A 35 -7.39 13.12 7.14
CA SER A 35 -7.30 14.05 6.02
C SER A 35 -7.27 13.36 4.64
N ALA A 36 -6.95 12.06 4.60
CA ALA A 36 -6.88 11.27 3.36
C ALA A 36 -7.05 9.76 3.57
N ILE A 37 -7.18 9.02 2.46
CA ILE A 37 -6.92 7.58 2.38
C ILE A 37 -5.77 7.33 1.41
N CYS A 38 -5.04 6.23 1.59
CA CYS A 38 -3.92 5.89 0.71
C CYS A 38 -3.93 4.40 0.33
N PHE A 39 -3.59 4.10 -0.92
CA PHE A 39 -3.21 2.75 -1.35
C PHE A 39 -1.74 2.50 -1.05
N ALA A 40 -1.45 1.48 -0.25
CA ALA A 40 -0.09 1.12 0.14
C ALA A 40 0.20 -0.37 -0.16
N PRO A 41 1.44 -0.73 -0.50
CA PRO A 41 1.87 -2.12 -0.55
C PRO A 41 1.59 -2.83 0.77
N LEU A 42 1.29 -4.13 0.72
CA LEU A 42 1.05 -4.93 1.92
C LEU A 42 2.25 -4.91 2.88
N SER A 43 3.49 -4.83 2.36
CA SER A 43 4.71 -4.71 3.16
C SER A 43 4.71 -3.48 4.08
N THR A 44 4.02 -2.39 3.70
CA THR A 44 3.90 -1.20 4.56
C THR A 44 3.12 -1.52 5.84
N ALA A 45 2.22 -2.52 5.84
CA ALA A 45 1.53 -2.97 7.06
C ALA A 45 2.46 -3.70 8.03
N ARG A 46 3.51 -4.31 7.50
CA ARG A 46 4.53 -5.02 8.28
C ARG A 46 5.60 -4.07 8.82
N TYR A 47 6.12 -3.16 7.99
CA TYR A 47 7.27 -2.33 8.35
C TYR A 47 6.91 -0.95 8.89
N HIS A 48 5.69 -0.45 8.62
CA HIS A 48 5.19 0.84 9.12
C HIS A 48 3.81 0.63 9.79
N ALA A 49 3.74 -0.34 10.69
CA ALA A 49 2.54 -0.61 11.47
C ALA A 49 2.29 0.55 12.43
N ARG A 50 1.04 1.02 12.49
CA ARG A 50 0.59 2.00 13.49
C ARG A 50 -0.77 1.57 14.04
N PRO A 51 -1.04 1.75 15.35
CA PRO A 51 -2.30 1.34 15.97
C PRO A 51 -3.48 2.23 15.60
N ASP A 52 -3.21 3.48 15.19
CA ASP A 52 -4.20 4.49 14.78
C ASP A 52 -4.63 4.36 13.31
N LEU A 53 -4.18 3.32 12.60
CA LEU A 53 -4.49 3.09 11.20
C LEU A 53 -5.19 1.75 10.97
N SER A 54 -6.36 1.81 10.33
CA SER A 54 -7.05 0.63 9.81
C SER A 54 -6.49 0.23 8.44
N ARG A 55 -6.20 -1.07 8.27
CA ARG A 55 -5.74 -1.65 6.99
C ARG A 55 -6.88 -2.44 6.37
N VAL A 56 -7.31 -2.02 5.18
CA VAL A 56 -8.35 -2.70 4.42
C VAL A 56 -7.73 -3.35 3.18
N PRO A 57 -7.92 -4.67 2.96
CA PRO A 57 -7.47 -5.32 1.73
C PRO A 57 -8.14 -4.68 0.51
N LEU A 58 -7.33 -4.32 -0.49
CA LEU A 58 -7.83 -3.84 -1.77
C LEU A 58 -7.97 -5.03 -2.72
N THR A 59 -9.21 -5.46 -2.94
CA THR A 59 -9.57 -6.53 -3.89
C THR A 59 -10.07 -5.92 -5.20
N GLU A 60 -10.25 -6.74 -6.24
CA GLU A 60 -10.80 -6.32 -7.55
C GLU A 60 -9.96 -5.28 -8.33
N VAL A 61 -8.65 -5.25 -8.07
CA VAL A 61 -7.68 -4.45 -8.86
C VAL A 61 -6.48 -5.30 -9.24
N GLU A 62 -5.81 -4.93 -10.33
CA GLU A 62 -4.54 -5.57 -10.69
C GLU A 62 -3.50 -5.32 -9.57
N PRO A 63 -2.82 -6.37 -9.06
CA PRO A 63 -1.83 -6.20 -8.00
C PRO A 63 -0.65 -5.34 -8.44
N LEU A 64 -0.19 -4.47 -7.52
CA LEU A 64 1.09 -3.79 -7.68
C LEU A 64 2.22 -4.82 -7.68
N ARG A 65 3.03 -4.84 -8.75
CA ARG A 65 4.18 -5.74 -8.88
C ARG A 65 5.49 -5.00 -8.60
N THR A 66 6.35 -5.62 -7.79
CA THR A 66 7.75 -5.21 -7.61
C THR A 66 8.64 -6.12 -8.45
N VAL A 67 9.59 -5.53 -9.18
CA VAL A 67 10.52 -6.28 -10.05
C VAL A 67 11.95 -5.99 -9.67
N LEU A 68 12.82 -6.99 -9.83
CA LEU A 68 14.26 -6.80 -9.86
C LEU A 68 14.67 -6.45 -11.30
N ALA A 69 15.19 -5.24 -11.50
CA ALA A 69 15.77 -4.81 -12.76
C ALA A 69 17.29 -4.69 -12.63
N ARG A 70 17.99 -4.97 -13.73
CA ARG A 70 19.44 -4.72 -13.87
C ARG A 70 19.69 -3.96 -15.15
N VAL A 71 20.76 -3.18 -15.17
CA VAL A 71 21.21 -2.49 -16.39
C VAL A 71 21.77 -3.54 -17.35
N ASP A 72 21.47 -3.39 -18.64
CA ASP A 72 22.01 -4.30 -19.65
C ASP A 72 23.54 -4.27 -19.66
N GLY A 73 24.16 -5.44 -19.88
CA GLY A 73 25.63 -5.59 -19.82
C GLY A 73 26.26 -5.59 -18.42
N THR A 74 25.48 -5.53 -17.33
CA THR A 74 25.99 -5.66 -15.94
C THR A 74 26.06 -7.11 -15.44
N ASP A 75 26.07 -8.07 -16.37
CA ASP A 75 26.10 -9.49 -16.07
C ASP A 75 27.42 -9.91 -15.45
N ASN A 76 27.40 -10.14 -14.13
CA ASN A 76 28.49 -10.79 -13.42
C ASN A 76 27.96 -11.83 -12.43
N VAL A 77 28.87 -12.65 -11.89
CA VAL A 77 28.51 -13.76 -11.00
C VAL A 77 27.75 -13.32 -9.74
N LEU A 78 28.01 -12.11 -9.21
CA LEU A 78 27.31 -11.58 -8.04
C LEU A 78 25.88 -11.16 -8.39
N VAL A 79 25.68 -10.52 -9.55
CA VAL A 79 24.34 -10.14 -10.04
C VAL A 79 23.50 -11.38 -10.32
N GLN A 80 24.07 -12.43 -10.92
CA GLN A 80 23.35 -13.70 -11.11
C GLN A 80 23.04 -14.38 -9.78
N GLY A 81 23.98 -14.38 -8.84
CA GLY A 81 23.78 -14.92 -7.49
C GLY A 81 22.65 -14.21 -6.76
N PHE A 82 22.63 -12.87 -6.78
CA PHE A 82 21.56 -12.09 -6.18
C PHE A 82 20.20 -12.35 -6.85
N ALA A 83 20.14 -12.35 -8.18
CA ALA A 83 18.91 -12.65 -8.92
C ALA A 83 18.39 -14.08 -8.67
N ARG A 84 19.28 -15.04 -8.39
CA ARG A 84 18.89 -16.37 -7.94
C ARG A 84 18.22 -16.32 -6.56
N VAL A 85 18.86 -15.70 -5.57
CA VAL A 85 18.30 -15.57 -4.20
C VAL A 85 16.95 -14.86 -4.24
N VAL A 86 16.82 -13.77 -5.00
CA VAL A 86 15.55 -13.05 -5.15
C VAL A 86 14.46 -13.94 -5.73
N ARG A 87 14.74 -14.75 -6.76
CA ARG A 87 13.75 -15.69 -7.32
C ARG A 87 13.35 -16.79 -6.34
N GLU A 88 14.30 -17.31 -5.56
CA GLU A 88 14.03 -18.30 -4.52
C GLU A 88 13.12 -17.72 -3.43
N LEU A 89 13.38 -16.48 -2.98
CA LEU A 89 12.57 -15.82 -1.96
C LEU A 89 11.21 -15.30 -2.48
N ALA A 90 11.14 -14.83 -3.72
CA ALA A 90 9.92 -14.28 -4.31
C ALA A 90 8.92 -15.36 -4.75
N SER A 91 9.37 -16.60 -4.95
CA SER A 91 8.50 -17.74 -5.27
C SER A 91 7.90 -18.40 -4.03
N ALA A 92 8.38 -18.05 -2.83
CA ALA A 92 7.75 -18.45 -1.59
C ALA A 92 6.38 -17.77 -1.46
N PRO A 93 5.32 -18.51 -1.05
CA PRO A 93 4.01 -17.91 -0.85
C PRO A 93 4.12 -16.79 0.19
N LEU A 94 3.55 -15.62 -0.13
CA LEU A 94 3.35 -14.55 0.84
C LEU A 94 2.45 -15.12 1.93
N VAL A 95 3.01 -15.40 3.11
CA VAL A 95 2.20 -15.75 4.29
C VAL A 95 1.34 -14.52 4.60
N PRO A 96 0.00 -14.62 4.56
CA PRO A 96 -0.87 -13.54 5.00
C PRO A 96 -0.48 -13.16 6.43
N ASP A 97 -0.36 -11.87 6.68
CA ASP A 97 -0.14 -11.37 8.03
C ASP A 97 -1.47 -11.55 8.80
N ASP A 98 -1.62 -12.67 9.52
CA ASP A 98 -2.79 -13.03 10.32
C ASP A 98 -3.00 -12.14 11.56
N ARG A 99 -2.30 -11.01 11.66
CA ARG A 99 -2.56 -10.03 12.73
C ARG A 99 -3.97 -9.50 12.55
N PRO A 100 -4.86 -9.65 13.55
CA PRO A 100 -6.22 -9.17 13.44
C PRO A 100 -6.20 -7.66 13.20
N GLY A 101 -6.67 -7.23 12.03
CA GLY A 101 -6.96 -5.83 11.79
C GLY A 101 -8.02 -5.42 12.80
N THR A 102 -7.69 -4.48 13.69
CA THR A 102 -8.64 -3.86 14.61
C THR A 102 -9.70 -3.16 13.77
N THR A 103 -10.76 -3.88 13.40
CA THR A 103 -11.95 -3.29 12.80
C THR A 103 -12.74 -2.72 13.96
N GLU A 104 -12.30 -1.57 14.48
CA GLU A 104 -13.14 -0.79 15.35
C GLU A 104 -14.16 -0.09 14.46
N ARG A 105 -15.39 -0.60 14.49
CA ARG A 105 -16.54 0.02 13.85
C ARG A 105 -16.64 1.45 14.38
N ARG A 106 -16.48 2.45 13.51
CA ARG A 106 -16.72 3.86 13.84
C ARG A 106 -18.10 3.94 14.52
N PRO A 107 -18.22 4.42 15.76
CA PRO A 107 -19.52 4.59 16.38
C PRO A 107 -20.35 5.54 15.51
N ASP A 108 -21.60 5.18 15.28
CA ASP A 108 -22.57 6.03 14.59
C ASP A 108 -22.62 7.37 15.35
N THR A 109 -22.16 8.44 14.69
CA THR A 109 -22.41 9.79 15.18
C THR A 109 -23.93 9.95 15.25
N PRO A 110 -24.51 10.33 16.40
CA PRO A 110 -25.93 10.66 16.43
C PRO A 110 -26.15 11.83 15.47
N GLU A 111 -26.97 11.61 14.44
CA GLU A 111 -27.61 12.68 13.70
C GLU A 111 -28.57 13.39 14.67
N ASP A 112 -28.03 14.27 15.53
CA ASP A 112 -28.82 15.32 16.19
C ASP A 112 -27.92 16.27 16.99
N CYS A 113 -27.77 17.50 16.48
CA CYS A 113 -27.77 18.71 17.29
C CYS A 113 -28.19 19.91 16.40
N PRO A 114 -28.89 20.91 16.99
CA PRO A 114 -29.95 21.71 16.36
C PRO A 114 -29.49 22.79 15.37
#